data_AF-W2THH1-F1
#
_entry.id   AF-W2THH1-F1
#
_cell.length_a   1.000
_cell.length_b   1.000
_cell.length_c   1.000
_cell.angle_alpha   90.00
_cell.angle_beta   90.00
_cell.angle_gamma   90.00
#
_symmetry.space_group_name_H-M   'P 1'
#
loop_
_entity.id
_entity.type
_entity.pdbx_description
1 polymer ?
#
loop_
_entity_poly.entity_id
_entity_poly.type
_entity_poly.pdbx_seq_one_letter_code
_entity_poly.pdbx_strand_id
1 'polypeptide(L)'
;MWSRRQVSVLCRLPLLWGRRNLLSKAFWLENEWSSRHSELAKLGLGGDYEWIGAVQKKFVGGVASAIDVDAAVCIAEQKDQILDILDLIYKLRHSENAADFLASSEYALIRLLLRHDASLLFKLAVDTINYGVFMNEHAACLAIDHFIEKDNIGGAALLSSWIMQQEMTENELLNLLVLYACSKWIELPVEKQIMPFEEAEDVDVNEDDVKTFKFPYLKNAQFDSHFDLKDPHLLVGKTFLWVARDSRSLPETLRQSLKLLGAVLFN
;
A
#
# COMPACT_ATOMS: atom_id res chain seq x y z
N MET A 1 12.57 70.20 -0.61
CA MET A 1 13.31 69.37 0.37
C MET A 1 12.47 68.13 0.68
N TRP A 2 12.84 66.98 0.14
CA TRP A 2 12.16 65.70 0.34
C TRP A 2 12.78 64.94 1.50
N SER A 3 11.95 64.30 2.33
CA SER A 3 12.35 63.12 3.11
C SER A 3 11.11 62.33 3.53
N ARG A 4 10.76 61.31 2.76
CA ARG A 4 9.97 60.16 3.23
C ARG A 4 10.92 58.97 3.23
N ARG A 5 11.36 58.54 4.41
CA ARG A 5 12.06 57.26 4.57
C ARG A 5 11.03 56.14 4.47
N GLN A 6 10.97 55.48 3.31
CA GLN A 6 10.37 54.15 3.21
C GLN A 6 11.41 53.14 3.71
N VAL A 7 11.08 52.43 4.78
CA VAL A 7 11.81 51.24 5.21
C VAL A 7 11.28 50.07 4.38
N SER A 8 12.02 49.68 3.36
CA SER A 8 11.79 48.46 2.60
C SER A 8 12.27 47.27 3.44
N VAL A 9 11.36 46.58 4.13
CA VAL A 9 11.62 45.27 4.70
C VAL A 9 11.58 44.25 3.56
N LEU A 10 12.74 44.01 2.95
CA LEU A 10 12.95 42.89 2.05
C LEU A 10 13.07 41.62 2.91
N CYS A 11 11.94 40.95 3.16
CA CYS A 11 11.93 39.56 3.60
C CYS A 11 12.54 38.70 2.48
N ARG A 12 13.84 38.47 2.56
CA ARG A 12 14.52 37.43 1.79
C ARG A 12 14.12 36.08 2.39
N LEU A 13 13.02 35.51 1.91
CA LEU A 13 12.79 34.08 2.07
C LEU A 13 13.85 33.37 1.21
N PRO A 14 14.70 32.50 1.79
CA PRO A 14 15.59 31.70 0.97
C PRO A 14 14.72 30.77 0.12
N LEU A 15 14.81 30.92 -1.20
CA LEU A 15 14.39 29.92 -2.17
C LEU A 15 15.20 28.65 -1.85
N LEU A 16 14.62 27.79 -1.02
CA LEU A 16 15.08 26.42 -0.84
C LEU A 16 14.82 25.69 -2.16
N TRP A 17 15.81 25.75 -3.06
CA TRP A 17 15.96 24.80 -4.16
C TRP A 17 16.33 23.43 -3.55
N GLY A 18 15.36 22.80 -2.92
CA GLY A 18 15.33 21.38 -2.67
C GLY A 18 14.06 20.86 -3.31
N ARG A 19 14.14 19.73 -4.05
CA ARG A 19 12.93 18.96 -4.32
C ARG A 19 12.33 18.62 -2.96
N ARG A 20 11.22 19.27 -2.60
CA ARG A 20 10.47 18.90 -1.41
C ARG A 20 9.78 17.59 -1.76
N ASN A 21 10.31 16.48 -1.26
CA ASN A 21 9.56 15.25 -1.16
C ASN A 21 8.30 15.55 -0.32
N LEU A 22 7.15 14.95 -0.67
CA LEU A 22 5.88 15.26 0.00
C LEU A 22 5.96 14.96 1.49
N LEU A 23 6.58 13.82 1.82
CA LEU A 23 6.89 13.46 3.18
C LEU A 23 8.37 13.74 3.51
N SER A 24 8.61 14.00 4.79
CA SER A 24 9.98 14.13 5.29
C SER A 24 10.64 12.75 5.37
N LYS A 25 11.96 12.68 5.16
CA LYS A 25 12.71 11.43 5.33
C LYS A 25 12.59 10.83 6.75
N ALA A 26 12.30 11.66 7.75
CA ALA A 26 12.05 11.20 9.12
C ALA A 26 10.75 10.37 9.25
N PHE A 27 9.78 10.56 8.35
CA PHE A 27 8.53 9.80 8.33
C PHE A 27 8.76 8.30 8.07
N TRP A 28 9.89 7.96 7.43
CA TRP A 28 10.31 6.59 7.19
C TRP A 28 10.70 5.85 8.48
N LEU A 29 11.03 6.53 9.57
CA LEU A 29 11.36 5.90 10.86
C LEU A 29 12.38 4.74 10.74
N GLU A 30 13.39 4.92 9.89
CA GLU A 30 14.33 3.85 9.54
C GLU A 30 15.18 3.43 10.76
N ASN A 31 15.50 4.38 11.64
CA ASN A 31 16.26 4.10 12.86
C ASN A 31 15.45 3.21 13.81
N GLU A 32 14.18 3.55 14.03
CA GLU A 32 13.26 2.78 14.87
C GLU A 32 12.99 1.40 14.28
N TRP A 33 12.82 1.31 12.95
CA TRP A 33 12.61 0.06 12.24
C TRP A 33 13.82 -0.88 12.29
N SER A 34 15.03 -0.34 12.08
CA SER A 34 16.28 -1.10 12.17
C SER A 34 16.57 -1.57 13.61
N SER A 35 16.22 -0.77 14.62
CA SER A 35 16.35 -1.15 16.03
C SER A 35 15.54 -2.41 16.36
N ARG A 36 14.33 -2.53 15.82
CA ARG A 36 13.48 -3.72 15.98
C ARG A 36 14.16 -4.99 15.45
N HIS A 37 14.80 -4.93 14.29
CA HIS A 37 15.53 -6.09 13.73
C HIS A 37 16.65 -6.54 14.67
N SER A 38 17.35 -5.58 15.29
CA SER A 38 18.40 -5.90 16.27
C SER A 38 17.86 -6.61 17.52
N GLU A 39 16.63 -6.31 17.95
CA GLU A 39 15.97 -7.02 19.06
C GLU A 39 15.48 -8.41 18.64
N LEU A 40 14.95 -8.56 17.42
CA LEU A 40 14.53 -9.87 16.89
C LEU A 40 15.73 -10.82 16.74
N ALA A 41 16.88 -10.31 16.31
CA ALA A 41 18.12 -11.09 16.24
C ALA A 41 18.57 -11.63 17.62
N LYS A 42 18.29 -10.89 18.71
CA LYS A 42 18.60 -11.36 20.08
C LYS A 42 17.71 -12.50 20.55
N LEU A 43 16.52 -12.67 19.96
CA LEU A 43 15.62 -13.77 20.31
C LEU A 43 16.14 -15.13 19.85
N GLY A 44 17.24 -15.17 19.08
CA GLY A 44 17.89 -16.43 18.69
C GLY A 44 17.04 -17.29 17.76
N LEU A 45 16.05 -16.68 17.11
CA LEU A 45 15.39 -17.25 15.94
C LEU A 45 16.51 -17.39 14.90
N GLY A 46 16.82 -18.62 14.49
CA GLY A 46 17.99 -18.97 13.66
C GLY A 46 18.18 -18.01 12.47
N GLY A 47 19.43 -17.87 12.01
CA GLY A 47 19.85 -16.79 11.09
C GLY A 47 18.96 -16.64 9.86
N ASP A 48 18.98 -15.46 9.25
CA ASP A 48 18.02 -14.89 8.29
C ASP A 48 17.10 -15.85 7.49
N TYR A 49 17.62 -16.96 6.96
CA TYR A 49 16.87 -17.94 6.15
C TYR A 49 16.43 -19.22 6.89
N GLU A 50 17.10 -19.58 7.98
CA GLU A 50 16.86 -20.83 8.73
C GLU A 50 15.45 -20.86 9.34
N TRP A 51 15.01 -19.72 9.88
CA TRP A 51 13.67 -19.61 10.44
C TRP A 51 12.59 -19.74 9.37
N ILE A 52 12.76 -19.07 8.22
CA ILE A 52 11.83 -19.16 7.07
C ILE A 52 11.67 -20.62 6.65
N GLY A 53 12.77 -21.35 6.47
CA GLY A 53 12.74 -22.77 6.13
C GLY A 53 12.12 -23.65 7.22
N ALA A 54 12.28 -23.29 8.50
CA ALA A 54 11.62 -24.01 9.60
C ALA A 54 10.09 -23.82 9.58
N VAL A 55 9.60 -22.61 9.28
CA VAL A 55 8.17 -22.33 9.13
C VAL A 55 7.60 -23.05 7.91
N GLN A 56 8.31 -23.06 6.77
CA GLN A 56 7.90 -23.83 5.60
C GLN A 56 7.73 -25.32 5.92
N LYS A 57 8.66 -25.92 6.69
CA LYS A 57 8.53 -27.32 7.15
C LYS A 57 7.33 -27.55 8.06
N LYS A 58 6.95 -26.56 8.88
CA LYS A 58 5.74 -26.65 9.72
C LYS A 58 4.48 -26.74 8.86
N PHE A 59 4.43 -26.04 7.72
CA PHE A 59 3.31 -26.14 6.77
C PHE A 59 3.24 -27.51 6.06
N VAL A 60 4.38 -28.17 5.80
CA VAL A 60 4.40 -29.54 5.26
C VAL A 60 3.90 -30.56 6.29
N GLY A 61 4.22 -30.35 7.57
CA GLY A 61 3.83 -31.23 8.67
C GLY A 61 2.46 -30.95 9.29
N GLY A 62 1.78 -29.86 8.91
CA GLY A 62 0.54 -29.39 9.54
C GLY A 62 0.29 -27.90 9.33
N VAL A 63 -0.37 -27.23 10.29
CA VAL A 63 -0.66 -25.79 10.21
C VAL A 63 0.37 -25.00 11.04
N ALA A 64 1.00 -23.99 10.45
CA ALA A 64 1.87 -23.08 11.19
C ALA A 64 1.06 -22.04 11.97
N SER A 65 1.61 -21.55 13.09
CA SER A 65 1.01 -20.45 13.84
C SER A 65 1.20 -19.13 13.10
N ALA A 66 0.23 -18.21 13.20
CA ALA A 66 0.39 -16.85 12.66
C ALA A 66 1.60 -16.10 13.26
N ILE A 67 1.97 -16.42 14.51
CA ILE A 67 3.14 -15.85 15.20
C ILE A 67 4.45 -16.31 14.53
N ASP A 68 4.50 -17.58 14.08
CA ASP A 68 5.68 -18.12 13.40
C ASP A 68 5.91 -17.40 12.06
N VAL A 69 4.82 -17.14 11.33
CA VAL A 69 4.83 -16.40 10.06
C VAL A 69 5.20 -14.93 10.30
N ASP A 70 4.64 -14.29 11.32
CA ASP A 70 5.00 -12.91 11.68
C ASP A 70 6.49 -12.76 11.98
N ALA A 71 7.04 -13.68 12.78
CA ALA A 71 8.47 -13.71 13.05
C ALA A 71 9.30 -13.89 11.77
N ALA A 72 8.87 -14.76 10.84
CA ALA A 72 9.55 -14.95 9.56
C ALA A 72 9.53 -13.69 8.69
N VAL A 73 8.39 -13.00 8.57
CA VAL A 73 8.28 -11.77 7.79
C VAL A 73 9.11 -10.65 8.41
N CYS A 74 9.15 -10.58 9.74
CA CYS A 74 9.87 -9.53 10.47
C CYS A 74 11.38 -9.73 10.53
N ILE A 75 11.89 -10.95 10.31
CA ILE A 75 13.33 -11.24 10.23
C ILE A 75 13.86 -11.01 8.82
N ALA A 76 12.99 -11.14 7.82
CA ALA A 76 13.42 -11.07 6.44
C ALA A 76 13.94 -9.68 6.06
N GLU A 77 15.11 -9.67 5.44
CA GLU A 77 15.76 -8.45 4.95
C GLU A 77 16.22 -8.56 3.51
N GLN A 78 16.35 -9.78 2.96
CA GLN A 78 16.97 -10.03 1.67
C GLN A 78 15.93 -10.16 0.56
N LYS A 79 16.32 -9.81 -0.68
CA LYS A 79 15.44 -9.88 -1.85
C LYS A 79 15.01 -11.32 -2.17
N ASP A 80 15.89 -12.29 -1.98
CA ASP A 80 15.64 -13.69 -2.34
C ASP A 80 14.55 -14.32 -1.45
N GLN A 81 14.30 -13.74 -0.26
CA GLN A 81 13.31 -14.22 0.70
C GLN A 81 11.87 -13.78 0.37
N ILE A 82 11.68 -12.80 -0.54
CA ILE A 82 10.37 -12.20 -0.79
C ILE A 82 9.35 -13.25 -1.26
N LEU A 83 9.74 -14.10 -2.20
CA LEU A 83 8.84 -15.11 -2.77
C LEU A 83 8.45 -16.17 -1.74
N ASP A 84 9.40 -16.60 -0.91
CA ASP A 84 9.13 -17.55 0.17
C ASP A 84 8.16 -16.98 1.20
N ILE A 85 8.30 -15.69 1.54
CA ILE A 85 7.39 -15.01 2.47
C ILE A 85 5.99 -14.88 1.88
N LEU A 86 5.88 -14.54 0.60
CA LEU A 86 4.59 -14.46 -0.08
C LEU A 86 3.89 -15.84 -0.10
N ASP A 87 4.64 -16.92 -0.32
CA ASP A 87 4.12 -18.29 -0.22
C ASP A 87 3.67 -18.64 1.21
N LEU A 88 4.45 -18.26 2.24
CA LEU A 88 4.06 -18.45 3.65
C LEU A 88 2.76 -17.70 4.00
N ILE A 89 2.60 -16.46 3.53
CA ILE A 89 1.39 -15.66 3.75
C ILE A 89 0.20 -16.29 3.01
N TYR A 90 0.40 -16.70 1.76
CA TYR A 90 -0.62 -17.39 0.98
C TYR A 90 -1.08 -18.67 1.69
N LYS A 91 -0.15 -19.51 2.17
CA LYS A 91 -0.46 -20.72 2.94
C LYS A 91 -1.16 -20.43 4.26
N LEU A 92 -0.75 -19.38 4.98
CA LEU A 92 -1.41 -18.96 6.22
C LEU A 92 -2.86 -18.53 5.94
N ARG A 93 -3.09 -17.77 4.86
CA ARG A 93 -4.43 -17.34 4.46
C ARG A 93 -5.37 -18.49 4.10
N HIS A 94 -4.82 -19.59 3.60
CA HIS A 94 -5.55 -20.82 3.29
C HIS A 94 -5.58 -21.84 4.44
N SER A 95 -5.22 -21.40 5.65
CA SER A 95 -5.25 -22.23 6.87
C SER A 95 -6.35 -21.81 7.84
N GLU A 96 -6.61 -22.63 8.86
CA GLU A 96 -7.58 -22.32 9.93
C GLU A 96 -7.21 -21.04 10.71
N ASN A 97 -5.92 -20.69 10.74
CA ASN A 97 -5.38 -19.53 11.47
C ASN A 97 -5.39 -18.24 10.62
N ALA A 98 -6.10 -18.21 9.49
CA ALA A 98 -6.15 -17.05 8.60
C ALA A 98 -6.71 -15.78 9.29
N ALA A 99 -7.53 -15.94 10.33
CA ALA A 99 -8.08 -14.84 11.11
C ALA A 99 -7.07 -14.25 12.11
N ASP A 100 -6.04 -15.01 12.49
CA ASP A 100 -5.02 -14.59 13.47
C ASP A 100 -3.86 -13.81 12.81
N PHE A 101 -4.07 -13.31 11.58
CA PHE A 101 -3.06 -12.55 10.85
C PHE A 101 -2.71 -11.26 11.60
N LEU A 102 -1.41 -11.05 11.81
CA LEU A 102 -0.91 -9.97 12.67
C LEU A 102 -0.63 -8.72 11.84
N ALA A 103 -1.07 -7.55 12.34
CA ALA A 103 -0.82 -6.26 11.70
C ALA A 103 0.69 -5.91 11.58
N SER A 104 1.54 -6.51 12.43
CA SER A 104 2.99 -6.39 12.31
C SER A 104 3.54 -7.09 11.06
N SER A 105 2.92 -8.20 10.65
CA SER A 105 3.31 -8.96 9.46
C SER A 105 3.00 -8.16 8.21
N GLU A 106 1.81 -7.55 8.15
CA GLU A 106 1.40 -6.65 7.06
C GLU A 106 2.40 -5.51 6.88
N TYR A 107 2.71 -4.83 7.98
CA TYR A 107 3.64 -3.71 7.97
C TYR A 107 5.05 -4.11 7.54
N ALA A 108 5.56 -5.23 8.07
CA ALA A 108 6.87 -5.76 7.74
C ALA A 108 6.98 -6.16 6.27
N LEU A 109 5.95 -6.83 5.73
CA LEU A 109 5.89 -7.22 4.33
C LEU A 109 5.94 -5.99 3.42
N ILE A 110 5.12 -4.97 3.68
CA ILE A 110 5.09 -3.76 2.87
C ILE A 110 6.46 -3.07 2.87
N ARG A 111 7.10 -2.97 4.05
CA ARG A 111 8.47 -2.41 4.16
C ARG A 111 9.49 -3.18 3.35
N LEU A 112 9.45 -4.51 3.41
CA LEU A 112 10.34 -5.39 2.67
C LEU A 112 10.14 -5.26 1.15
N LEU A 113 8.89 -5.17 0.69
CA LEU A 113 8.55 -4.91 -0.71
C LEU A 113 9.00 -3.53 -1.18
N LEU A 114 8.78 -2.48 -0.37
CA LEU A 114 9.21 -1.12 -0.73
C LEU A 114 10.74 -1.01 -0.88
N ARG A 115 11.50 -1.75 -0.06
CA ARG A 115 12.97 -1.76 -0.08
C ARG A 115 13.53 -2.45 -1.33
N HIS A 116 12.92 -3.55 -1.77
CA HIS A 116 13.42 -4.36 -2.88
C HIS A 116 12.54 -4.23 -4.13
N ASP A 117 11.40 -4.90 -4.16
CA ASP A 117 10.53 -4.99 -5.34
C ASP A 117 9.12 -4.47 -5.04
N ALA A 118 8.95 -3.16 -5.22
CA ALA A 118 7.69 -2.49 -4.91
C ALA A 118 6.55 -2.87 -5.87
N SER A 119 6.85 -3.36 -7.09
CA SER A 119 5.83 -3.76 -8.07
C SER A 119 4.92 -4.90 -7.58
N LEU A 120 5.43 -5.76 -6.69
CA LEU A 120 4.63 -6.85 -6.11
C LEU A 120 3.49 -6.33 -5.22
N LEU A 121 3.55 -5.07 -4.75
CA LEU A 121 2.41 -4.46 -4.06
C LEU A 121 1.17 -4.35 -4.96
N PHE A 122 1.35 -4.20 -6.27
CA PHE A 122 0.22 -4.16 -7.21
C PHE A 122 -0.46 -5.52 -7.28
N LYS A 123 0.31 -6.61 -7.29
CA LYS A 123 -0.24 -7.97 -7.21
C LYS A 123 -1.05 -8.17 -5.93
N LEU A 124 -0.51 -7.74 -4.79
CA LEU A 124 -1.23 -7.82 -3.51
C LEU A 124 -2.51 -6.97 -3.48
N ALA A 125 -2.49 -5.81 -4.12
CA ALA A 125 -3.66 -4.93 -4.23
C ALA A 125 -4.78 -5.53 -5.10
N VAL A 126 -4.42 -6.29 -6.13
CA VAL A 126 -5.38 -7.01 -6.98
C VAL A 126 -5.89 -8.28 -6.29
N ASP A 127 -5.00 -9.07 -5.69
CA ASP A 127 -5.29 -10.38 -5.09
C ASP A 127 -5.45 -10.35 -3.56
N THR A 128 -6.26 -9.41 -3.08
CA THR A 128 -6.52 -9.24 -1.65
C THR A 128 -7.15 -10.49 -0.99
N ILE A 129 -7.90 -11.29 -1.73
CA ILE A 129 -8.60 -12.47 -1.20
C ILE A 129 -7.60 -13.57 -0.84
N ASN A 130 -6.64 -13.82 -1.72
CA ASN A 130 -5.69 -14.93 -1.65
C ASN A 130 -4.54 -14.66 -0.67
N TYR A 131 -4.09 -13.42 -0.57
CA TYR A 131 -3.01 -13.03 0.34
C TYR A 131 -3.52 -12.47 1.67
N GLY A 132 -4.67 -11.80 1.68
CA GLY A 132 -5.27 -11.24 2.89
C GLY A 132 -4.43 -10.13 3.54
N VAL A 133 -3.58 -9.43 2.79
CA VAL A 133 -2.72 -8.36 3.28
C VAL A 133 -3.43 -7.03 3.11
N PHE A 134 -3.63 -6.29 4.20
CA PHE A 134 -4.19 -4.94 4.17
C PHE A 134 -3.16 -3.93 4.69
N MET A 135 -3.18 -2.72 4.15
CA MET A 135 -2.20 -1.71 4.55
C MET A 135 -2.71 -0.96 5.77
N ASN A 136 -1.84 -0.73 6.75
CA ASN A 136 -2.13 0.28 7.76
C ASN A 136 -1.92 1.70 7.19
N GLU A 137 -2.43 2.71 7.88
CA GLU A 137 -2.40 4.11 7.39
C GLU A 137 -0.98 4.62 7.14
N HIS A 138 -0.03 4.23 8.02
CA HIS A 138 1.37 4.65 7.91
C HIS A 138 2.06 3.99 6.71
N ALA A 139 1.90 2.68 6.52
CA ALA A 139 2.44 1.95 5.39
C ALA A 139 1.81 2.42 4.07
N ALA A 140 0.52 2.73 4.07
CA ALA A 140 -0.16 3.32 2.93
C ALA A 140 0.47 4.66 2.53
N CYS A 141 0.75 5.54 3.49
CA CYS A 141 1.45 6.81 3.24
C CYS A 141 2.85 6.57 2.65
N LEU A 142 3.61 5.63 3.21
CA LEU A 142 4.95 5.29 2.72
C LEU A 142 4.92 4.73 1.29
N ALA A 143 3.97 3.83 1.00
CA ALA A 143 3.86 3.20 -0.30
C ALA A 143 3.51 4.23 -1.38
N ILE A 144 2.51 5.08 -1.13
CA ILE A 144 2.09 6.13 -2.06
C ILE A 144 3.25 7.12 -2.30
N ASP A 145 3.91 7.58 -1.24
CA ASP A 145 5.05 8.51 -1.35
C ASP A 145 6.20 7.91 -2.17
N HIS A 146 6.56 6.65 -1.94
CA HIS A 146 7.60 5.95 -2.69
C HIS A 146 7.33 5.89 -4.19
N PHE A 147 6.08 5.63 -4.60
CA PHE A 147 5.73 5.60 -6.02
C PHE A 147 5.68 6.99 -6.65
N ILE A 148 5.27 8.02 -5.88
CA ILE A 148 5.34 9.41 -6.34
C ILE A 148 6.80 9.84 -6.52
N GLU A 149 7.69 9.51 -5.58
CA GLU A 149 9.12 9.82 -5.67
C GLU A 149 9.79 9.15 -6.87
N LYS A 150 9.35 7.93 -7.23
CA LYS A 150 9.80 7.17 -8.40
C LYS A 150 9.13 7.57 -9.72
N ASP A 151 8.29 8.60 -9.72
CA ASP A 151 7.52 9.07 -10.89
C ASP A 151 6.58 8.00 -11.50
N ASN A 152 6.24 6.96 -10.73
CA ASN A 152 5.27 5.94 -11.12
C ASN A 152 3.89 6.32 -10.59
N ILE A 153 3.30 7.32 -11.24
CA ILE A 153 2.01 7.89 -10.85
C ILE A 153 0.85 6.90 -11.04
N GLY A 154 0.93 6.01 -12.04
CA GLY A 154 -0.04 4.92 -12.23
C GLY A 154 -0.08 3.97 -11.04
N GLY A 155 1.08 3.54 -10.55
CA GLY A 155 1.15 2.72 -9.33
C GLY A 155 0.62 3.45 -8.08
N ALA A 156 0.96 4.72 -7.92
CA ALA A 156 0.47 5.52 -6.80
C ALA A 156 -1.06 5.68 -6.81
N ALA A 157 -1.66 5.85 -7.99
CA ALA A 157 -3.11 5.97 -8.13
C ALA A 157 -3.83 4.63 -7.94
N LEU A 158 -3.24 3.50 -8.37
CA LEU A 158 -3.77 2.16 -8.07
C LEU A 158 -3.82 1.91 -6.56
N LEU A 159 -2.73 2.18 -5.83
CA LEU A 159 -2.72 2.03 -4.37
C LEU A 159 -3.69 3.00 -3.70
N SER A 160 -3.85 4.21 -4.23
CA SER A 160 -4.84 5.17 -3.75
C SER A 160 -6.27 4.67 -3.91
N SER A 161 -6.57 3.98 -5.01
CA SER A 161 -7.85 3.30 -5.22
C SER A 161 -8.01 2.08 -4.32
N TRP A 162 -6.93 1.38 -3.99
CA TRP A 162 -6.96 0.28 -3.02
C TRP A 162 -7.26 0.76 -1.59
N ILE A 163 -6.69 1.90 -1.16
CA ILE A 163 -7.02 2.55 0.12
C ILE A 163 -8.49 2.99 0.16
N MET A 164 -9.00 3.51 -0.96
CA MET A 164 -10.43 3.80 -1.12
C MET A 164 -11.26 2.53 -0.95
N GLN A 165 -10.90 1.40 -1.58
CA GLN A 165 -11.58 0.12 -1.42
C GLN A 165 -11.58 -0.45 0.00
N GLN A 166 -10.60 -0.07 0.82
CA GLN A 166 -10.55 -0.43 2.24
C GLN A 166 -11.33 0.56 3.14
N GLU A 167 -11.98 1.58 2.56
CA GLU A 167 -12.69 2.64 3.28
C GLU A 167 -11.83 3.39 4.31
N MET A 168 -10.51 3.45 4.09
CA MET A 168 -9.57 4.06 5.02
C MET A 168 -9.52 5.60 4.84
N THR A 169 -10.43 6.30 5.52
CA THR A 169 -10.54 7.77 5.42
C THR A 169 -10.34 8.52 6.73
N GLU A 170 -9.96 7.84 7.81
CA GLU A 170 -9.82 8.45 9.14
C GLU A 170 -8.65 9.45 9.21
N ASN A 171 -7.55 9.14 8.54
CA ASN A 171 -6.32 9.92 8.60
C ASN A 171 -6.26 11.00 7.50
N GLU A 172 -6.22 12.27 7.90
CA GLU A 172 -6.20 13.39 6.96
C GLU A 172 -4.93 13.44 6.09
N LEU A 173 -3.78 13.02 6.61
CA LEU A 173 -2.54 13.02 5.84
C LEU A 173 -2.63 12.03 4.67
N LEU A 174 -3.13 10.83 4.95
CA LEU A 174 -3.34 9.79 3.94
C LEU A 174 -4.33 10.28 2.88
N ASN A 175 -5.45 10.89 3.31
CA ASN A 175 -6.45 11.44 2.41
C ASN A 175 -5.86 12.49 1.44
N LEU A 176 -5.00 13.38 1.94
CA LEU A 176 -4.34 14.38 1.12
C LEU A 176 -3.35 13.76 0.12
N LEU A 177 -2.59 12.74 0.53
CA LEU A 177 -1.68 12.02 -0.36
C LEU A 177 -2.43 11.27 -1.47
N VAL A 178 -3.54 10.61 -1.12
CA VAL A 178 -4.42 9.92 -2.07
C VAL A 178 -4.97 10.90 -3.10
N LEU A 179 -5.56 12.02 -2.64
CA LEU A 179 -6.10 13.04 -3.55
C LEU A 179 -5.01 13.66 -4.43
N TYR A 180 -3.81 13.85 -3.88
CA TYR A 180 -2.66 14.33 -4.64
C TYR A 180 -2.24 13.35 -5.74
N ALA A 181 -2.08 12.06 -5.40
CA ALA A 181 -1.70 11.01 -6.36
C ALA A 181 -2.71 10.90 -7.50
N CYS A 182 -4.01 10.85 -7.16
CA CYS A 182 -5.09 10.82 -8.15
C CYS A 182 -5.12 12.10 -9.02
N SER A 183 -4.83 13.27 -8.44
CA SER A 183 -4.80 14.53 -9.21
C SER A 183 -3.65 14.53 -10.21
N LYS A 184 -2.48 14.03 -9.78
CA LYS A 184 -1.32 13.85 -10.67
C LYS A 184 -1.57 12.84 -11.77
N TRP A 185 -2.36 11.81 -11.51
CA TRP A 185 -2.75 10.85 -12.53
C TRP A 185 -3.63 11.45 -13.61
N ILE A 186 -4.61 12.31 -13.25
CA ILE A 186 -5.45 13.03 -14.23
C ILE A 186 -4.62 13.98 -15.11
N GLU A 187 -3.61 14.64 -14.53
CA GLU A 187 -2.71 15.54 -15.27
C GLU A 187 -1.87 14.82 -16.34
N LEU A 188 -1.76 13.49 -16.29
CA LEU A 188 -1.02 12.73 -17.30
C LEU A 188 -1.74 12.74 -18.65
N PRO A 189 -0.98 12.66 -19.76
CA PRO A 189 -1.54 12.37 -21.07
C PRO A 189 -2.38 11.09 -21.03
N VAL A 190 -3.50 11.06 -21.77
CA VAL A 190 -4.45 9.93 -21.78
C VAL A 190 -3.77 8.58 -22.06
N GLU A 191 -2.75 8.56 -22.93
CA GLU A 191 -1.96 7.36 -23.24
C GLU A 191 -1.17 6.79 -22.04
N LYS A 192 -0.88 7.63 -21.04
CA LYS A 192 -0.14 7.26 -19.83
C LYS A 192 -1.04 7.06 -18.61
N GLN A 193 -2.35 7.24 -18.75
CA GLN A 193 -3.36 6.99 -17.71
C GLN A 193 -3.64 5.49 -17.60
N ILE A 194 -2.60 4.72 -17.32
CA ILE A 194 -2.68 3.26 -17.18
C ILE A 194 -2.32 2.93 -15.73
N MET A 195 -3.13 2.09 -15.09
CA MET A 195 -2.76 1.47 -13.82
C MET A 195 -2.01 0.18 -14.11
N PRO A 196 -0.94 -0.15 -13.36
CA PRO A 196 -0.27 -1.44 -13.47
C PRO A 196 -1.20 -2.53 -12.93
N PHE A 197 -2.15 -2.95 -13.75
CA PHE A 197 -3.00 -4.09 -13.49
C PHE A 197 -2.33 -5.30 -14.13
N GLU A 198 -1.78 -6.18 -13.31
CA GLU A 198 -1.44 -7.54 -13.75
C GLU A 198 -2.66 -8.39 -13.43
N GLU A 199 -3.21 -9.08 -14.44
CA GLU A 199 -4.15 -10.16 -14.17
C GLU A 199 -3.44 -11.15 -13.26
N ALA A 200 -4.09 -11.52 -12.16
CA ALA A 200 -3.62 -12.55 -11.26
C ALA A 200 -3.29 -13.80 -12.07
N GLU A 201 -2.01 -14.07 -12.30
CA GLU A 201 -1.59 -15.38 -12.78
C GLU A 201 -1.94 -16.37 -11.69
N ASP A 202 -2.72 -17.41 -12.03
CA ASP A 202 -2.97 -18.52 -11.14
C ASP A 202 -1.62 -19.05 -10.66
N VAL A 203 -1.29 -18.79 -9.39
CA VAL A 203 -0.07 -19.31 -8.78
C VAL A 203 -0.15 -20.83 -8.93
N ASP A 204 0.87 -21.45 -9.53
CA ASP A 204 0.96 -22.90 -9.72
C ASP A 204 1.09 -23.56 -8.35
N VAL A 205 -0.05 -23.73 -7.65
CA VAL A 205 -0.09 -24.33 -6.33
C VAL A 205 0.15 -25.82 -6.50
N ASN A 206 1.18 -26.32 -5.84
CA ASN A 206 1.52 -27.73 -5.84
C ASN A 206 0.30 -28.56 -5.39
N GLU A 207 -0.26 -29.38 -6.29
CA GLU A 207 -1.56 -30.06 -6.12
C GLU A 207 -1.63 -30.92 -4.85
N ASP A 208 -0.48 -31.34 -4.33
CA ASP A 208 -0.36 -32.19 -3.13
C ASP A 208 -0.74 -31.48 -1.81
N ASP A 209 -0.67 -30.14 -1.75
CA ASP A 209 -0.94 -29.36 -0.52
C ASP A 209 -2.38 -28.78 -0.46
N VAL A 210 -3.19 -28.92 -1.52
CA VAL A 210 -4.50 -28.27 -1.64
C VAL A 210 -5.65 -29.22 -1.26
N LYS A 211 -6.17 -29.11 -0.04
CA LYS A 211 -7.51 -29.63 0.27
C LYS A 211 -8.55 -28.78 -0.45
N THR A 212 -8.91 -29.19 -1.66
CA THR A 212 -9.89 -28.49 -2.49
C THR A 212 -11.29 -28.63 -1.90
N PHE A 213 -11.74 -27.66 -1.10
CA PHE A 213 -13.16 -27.46 -0.85
C PHE A 213 -13.75 -26.68 -2.03
N LYS A 214 -14.47 -27.38 -2.92
CA LYS A 214 -15.28 -26.74 -3.96
C LYS A 214 -16.48 -26.04 -3.32
N PHE A 215 -16.28 -24.83 -2.83
CA PHE A 215 -17.41 -23.94 -2.64
C PHE A 215 -17.90 -23.53 -4.04
N PRO A 216 -19.21 -23.65 -4.33
CA PRO A 216 -19.76 -23.04 -5.52
C PRO A 216 -19.43 -21.55 -5.42
N TYR A 217 -18.55 -21.08 -6.31
CA TYR A 217 -18.09 -19.71 -6.41
C TYR A 217 -19.28 -18.79 -6.12
N LEU A 218 -19.21 -18.01 -5.04
CA LEU A 218 -20.18 -16.96 -4.77
C LEU A 218 -19.95 -15.90 -5.85
N LYS A 219 -20.45 -16.18 -7.07
CA LYS A 219 -20.51 -15.16 -8.11
C LYS A 219 -21.41 -14.09 -7.53
N ASN A 220 -20.84 -12.92 -7.24
CA ASN A 220 -21.64 -11.75 -6.91
C ASN A 220 -22.68 -11.62 -8.02
N ALA A 221 -23.94 -11.92 -7.68
CA ALA A 221 -25.03 -11.85 -8.65
C ALA A 221 -25.34 -10.41 -9.05
N GLN A 222 -24.75 -9.46 -8.34
CA GLN A 222 -25.01 -8.04 -8.39
C GLN A 222 -23.68 -7.30 -8.39
N PHE A 223 -23.53 -6.39 -9.34
CA PHE A 223 -22.38 -5.49 -9.45
C PHE A 223 -22.50 -4.40 -8.38
N ASP A 224 -21.56 -4.34 -7.43
CA ASP A 224 -21.63 -3.43 -6.28
C ASP A 224 -21.01 -2.04 -6.55
N SER A 225 -20.47 -1.83 -7.75
CA SER A 225 -19.76 -0.61 -8.15
C SER A 225 -18.66 -0.21 -7.15
N HIS A 226 -18.08 -1.17 -6.43
CA HIS A 226 -17.05 -0.93 -5.43
C HIS A 226 -15.84 -1.84 -5.56
N PHE A 227 -16.02 -3.14 -5.33
CA PHE A 227 -14.97 -4.15 -5.47
C PHE A 227 -14.93 -4.70 -6.90
N ASP A 228 -16.05 -4.63 -7.62
CA ASP A 228 -16.14 -5.09 -9.01
C ASP A 228 -15.55 -4.08 -10.03
N LEU A 229 -15.15 -2.88 -9.60
CA LEU A 229 -14.59 -1.86 -10.47
C LEU A 229 -13.17 -2.23 -10.93
N LYS A 230 -13.00 -2.37 -12.25
CA LYS A 230 -11.70 -2.62 -12.88
C LYS A 230 -11.18 -1.45 -13.73
N ASP A 231 -12.06 -0.57 -14.16
CA ASP A 231 -11.70 0.56 -15.01
C ASP A 231 -10.92 1.61 -14.19
N PRO A 232 -9.68 1.97 -14.59
CA PRO A 232 -8.88 3.02 -13.96
C PRO A 232 -9.62 4.34 -13.74
N HIS A 233 -10.41 4.79 -14.73
CA HIS A 233 -11.10 6.08 -14.65
C HIS A 233 -12.22 6.04 -13.59
N LEU A 234 -12.98 4.95 -13.54
CA LEU A 234 -14.02 4.75 -12.53
C LEU A 234 -13.42 4.60 -11.13
N LEU A 235 -12.30 3.88 -11.00
CA LEU A 235 -11.61 3.72 -9.71
C LEU A 235 -11.13 5.07 -9.18
N VAL A 236 -10.44 5.86 -10.00
CA VAL A 236 -9.95 7.19 -9.62
C VAL A 236 -11.12 8.14 -9.35
N GLY A 237 -12.16 8.12 -10.18
CA GLY A 237 -13.37 8.92 -9.99
C GLY A 237 -14.05 8.65 -8.65
N LYS A 238 -14.22 7.37 -8.30
CA LYS A 238 -14.76 6.95 -7.00
C LYS A 238 -13.85 7.36 -5.84
N THR A 239 -12.53 7.24 -6.00
CA THR A 239 -11.55 7.72 -5.01
C THR A 239 -11.68 9.20 -4.72
N PHE A 240 -11.85 10.04 -5.74
CA PHE A 240 -12.12 11.46 -5.52
C PHE A 240 -13.42 11.70 -4.76
N LEU A 241 -14.50 11.03 -5.15
CA LEU A 241 -15.81 11.23 -4.52
C LEU A 241 -15.80 10.84 -3.04
N TRP A 242 -15.17 9.71 -2.69
CA TRP A 242 -15.11 9.25 -1.30
C TRP A 242 -14.13 10.03 -0.45
N VAL A 243 -12.86 10.10 -0.87
CA VAL A 243 -11.82 10.72 -0.03
C VAL A 243 -12.05 12.22 0.11
N ALA A 244 -12.55 12.91 -0.93
CA ALA A 244 -12.89 14.33 -0.81
C ALA A 244 -14.14 14.56 0.05
N ARG A 245 -15.04 13.59 0.21
CA ARG A 245 -16.17 13.71 1.15
C ARG A 245 -15.67 13.78 2.58
N ASP A 246 -14.71 12.94 2.93
CA ASP A 246 -14.28 12.71 4.30
C ASP A 246 -13.10 13.59 4.73
N SER A 247 -12.42 14.23 3.76
CA SER A 247 -11.35 15.21 3.99
C SER A 247 -11.87 16.52 4.57
N ARG A 248 -11.74 16.71 5.90
CA ARG A 248 -12.21 17.91 6.61
C ARG A 248 -11.26 19.09 6.50
N SER A 249 -9.95 18.85 6.41
CA SER A 249 -8.91 19.87 6.29
C SER A 249 -8.94 20.68 5.00
N LEU A 250 -9.62 20.19 3.96
CA LEU A 250 -9.70 20.87 2.67
C LEU A 250 -10.71 22.02 2.67
N PRO A 251 -10.36 23.18 2.06
CA PRO A 251 -11.32 24.24 1.80
C PRO A 251 -12.53 23.73 1.02
N GLU A 252 -13.73 24.23 1.36
CA GLU A 252 -14.97 23.75 0.76
C GLU A 252 -14.99 23.88 -0.78
N THR A 253 -14.42 24.97 -1.32
CA THR A 253 -14.32 25.20 -2.76
C THR A 253 -13.47 24.13 -3.48
N LEU A 254 -12.33 23.77 -2.89
CA LEU A 254 -11.46 22.72 -3.42
C LEU A 254 -12.17 21.37 -3.33
N ARG A 255 -12.82 21.09 -2.21
CA ARG A 255 -13.57 19.85 -1.97
C ARG A 255 -14.67 19.65 -3.01
N GLN A 256 -15.44 20.68 -3.30
CA GLN A 256 -16.48 20.64 -4.33
C GLN A 256 -15.90 20.45 -5.73
N SER A 257 -14.77 21.08 -6.03
CA SER A 257 -14.07 20.92 -7.32
C SER A 257 -13.57 19.49 -7.51
N LEU A 258 -12.96 18.89 -6.48
CA LEU A 258 -12.50 17.50 -6.50
C LEU A 258 -13.66 16.52 -6.63
N LYS A 259 -14.78 16.77 -5.93
CA LYS A 259 -16.00 15.96 -6.09
C LYS A 259 -16.57 16.06 -7.51
N LEU A 260 -16.57 17.24 -8.11
CA LEU A 260 -17.03 17.43 -9.49
C LEU A 260 -16.13 16.69 -10.47
N LEU A 261 -14.80 16.75 -10.32
CA LEU A 261 -13.87 15.97 -11.13
C LEU A 261 -14.11 14.46 -10.96
N GLY A 262 -14.30 14.00 -9.72
CA GLY A 262 -14.63 12.61 -9.44
C GLY A 262 -15.93 12.16 -10.12
N ALA A 263 -16.97 12.99 -10.09
CA ALA A 263 -18.25 12.71 -10.74
C ALA A 263 -18.14 12.64 -12.27
N VAL A 264 -17.29 13.46 -12.89
CA VAL A 264 -17.05 13.43 -14.34
C VAL A 264 -16.32 12.14 -14.76
N LEU A 265 -15.38 11.67 -13.94
CA LEU A 265 -14.63 10.44 -14.20
C LEU A 265 -15.44 9.17 -13.90
N PHE A 266 -16.40 9.25 -12.97
CA PHE A 266 -17.24 8.13 -12.55
C PHE A 266 -18.55 8.00 -13.34
N ASN A 267 -18.66 8.64 -14.51
CA ASN A 267 -19.87 8.71 -15.32
C ASN A 267 -19.87 7.73 -16.50
#